data_AF-A0A1W9PQR4-F1
#
_entry.id   AF-A0A1W9PQR4-F1
#
_cell.length_a   1.000
_cell.length_b   1.000
_cell.length_c   1.000
_cell.angle_alpha   90.00
_cell.angle_beta   90.00
_cell.angle_gamma   90.00
#
_symmetry.space_group_name_H-M   'P 1'
#
loop_
_entity.id
_entity.type
_entity.pdbx_description
1 polymer ?
#
loop_
_entity_poly.entity_id
_entity_poly.type
_entity_poly.pdbx_seq_one_letter_code
_entity_poly.pdbx_strand_id
1 'polypeptide(L)'
;MDLLTVNEGKALSRLVILALLTAGGVGLFVFESLLPQPLPGGKIGLSQVATIFALYLFGLPSAFAVILMRIFITSLLMGTMLNPIFIFALAGGIVSTLTMGLVRRYVGAITILGNSVLGALTHNATQLVVAYVVYIHQSEIFWLLPYLILISLAAGLGIGLVTRLLLARYFVMISPHYSLEAEGNG
;
A
#
# COMPACT_ATOMS: atom_id res chain seq x y z
N MET A 1 30.67 -16.88 15.20
CA MET A 1 29.58 -15.90 15.02
C MET A 1 28.29 -16.70 14.88
N ASP A 2 27.47 -16.73 15.92
CA ASP A 2 26.37 -17.69 16.05
C ASP A 2 25.19 -17.38 15.11
N LEU A 3 24.49 -18.42 14.65
CA LEU A 3 23.31 -18.32 13.79
C LEU A 3 22.22 -17.39 14.35
N LEU A 4 22.18 -17.21 15.69
CA LEU A 4 21.28 -16.29 16.36
C LEU A 4 21.59 -14.81 16.03
N THR A 5 22.86 -14.41 16.03
CA THR A 5 23.24 -13.00 15.76
C THR A 5 23.01 -12.62 14.29
N VAL A 6 23.20 -13.58 13.38
CA VAL A 6 22.91 -13.40 11.94
C VAL A 6 21.41 -13.22 11.68
N ASN A 7 20.55 -13.95 12.42
CA ASN A 7 19.10 -13.85 12.27
C ASN A 7 18.55 -12.53 12.84
N GLU A 8 19.09 -12.08 13.98
CA GLU A 8 18.75 -10.79 14.58
C GLU A 8 19.09 -9.61 13.64
N GLY A 9 20.26 -9.66 12.98
CA GLY A 9 20.64 -8.64 12.01
C GLY A 9 19.65 -8.52 10.84
N LYS A 10 19.23 -9.66 10.27
CA LYS A 10 18.25 -9.68 9.17
C LYS A 10 16.87 -9.19 9.62
N ALA A 11 16.44 -9.56 10.83
CA ALA A 11 15.19 -9.10 11.41
C ALA A 11 15.19 -7.58 11.63
N LEU A 12 16.29 -7.03 12.16
CA LEU A 12 16.46 -5.60 12.36
C LEU A 12 16.41 -4.82 11.03
N SER A 13 17.17 -5.25 10.02
CA SER A 13 17.14 -4.61 8.69
C SER A 13 15.74 -4.61 8.09
N ARG A 14 14.99 -5.72 8.23
CA ARG A 14 13.60 -5.79 7.78
C ARG A 14 12.71 -4.78 8.51
N LEU A 15 12.82 -4.68 9.83
CA LEU A 15 12.06 -3.71 10.63
C LEU A 15 12.37 -2.27 10.21
N VAL A 16 13.64 -1.94 9.98
CA VAL A 16 14.07 -0.61 9.51
C VAL A 16 13.43 -0.29 8.15
N ILE A 17 13.44 -1.22 7.20
CA ILE A 17 12.82 -0.99 5.89
C ILE A 17 11.31 -0.81 6.02
N LEU A 18 10.62 -1.61 6.85
CA LEU A 18 9.18 -1.44 7.07
C LEU A 18 8.85 -0.10 7.74
N ALA A 19 9.68 0.37 8.67
CA ALA A 19 9.54 1.69 9.28
C ALA A 19 9.72 2.81 8.25
N LEU A 20 10.74 2.71 7.39
CA LEU A 20 10.98 3.67 6.30
C LEU A 20 9.84 3.68 5.28
N LEU A 21 9.31 2.52 4.91
CA LEU A 21 8.15 2.43 4.01
C LEU A 21 6.91 3.06 4.65
N THR A 22 6.70 2.81 5.94
CA THR A 22 5.60 3.43 6.69
C THR A 22 5.75 4.94 6.73
N ALA A 23 6.92 5.45 7.10
CA ALA A 23 7.23 6.88 7.14
C ALA A 23 7.07 7.55 5.76
N GLY A 24 7.60 6.93 4.70
CA GLY A 24 7.42 7.40 3.33
C GLY A 24 5.94 7.40 2.90
N GLY A 25 5.19 6.37 3.27
CA GLY A 25 3.75 6.28 3.03
C GLY A 25 2.95 7.38 3.76
N VAL A 26 3.34 7.72 4.99
CA VAL A 26 2.77 8.85 5.76
C VAL A 26 3.08 10.16 5.05
N GLY A 27 4.35 10.38 4.64
CA GLY A 27 4.76 11.58 3.92
C GLY A 27 4.00 11.76 2.60
N LEU A 28 3.85 10.70 1.81
CA LEU A 28 3.06 10.71 0.58
C LEU A 28 1.59 11.02 0.83
N PHE A 29 1.01 10.51 1.92
CA PHE A 29 -0.38 10.82 2.30
C PHE A 29 -0.55 12.29 2.67
N VAL A 30 0.39 12.85 3.44
CA VAL A 30 0.35 14.27 3.81
C VAL A 30 0.50 15.14 2.56
N PHE A 31 1.48 14.85 1.71
CA PHE A 31 1.69 15.53 0.44
C PHE A 31 0.44 15.49 -0.45
N GLU A 32 -0.15 14.32 -0.61
CA GLU A 32 -1.40 14.13 -1.36
C GLU A 32 -2.56 14.95 -0.78
N SER A 33 -2.60 15.13 0.54
CA SER A 33 -3.66 15.91 1.19
C SER A 33 -3.52 17.42 0.97
N LEU A 34 -2.36 17.89 0.48
CA LEU A 34 -2.12 19.27 0.06
C LEU A 34 -2.56 19.53 -1.39
N LEU A 35 -2.73 18.48 -2.19
CA LEU A 35 -3.17 18.60 -3.58
C LEU A 35 -4.68 18.82 -3.66
N PRO A 36 -5.17 19.57 -4.66
CA PRO A 36 -6.59 19.68 -4.91
C PRO A 36 -7.18 18.30 -5.21
N GLN A 37 -8.20 17.91 -4.45
CA GLN A 37 -8.81 16.60 -4.60
C GLN A 37 -9.69 16.56 -5.86
N PRO A 38 -9.57 15.52 -6.72
CA PRO A 38 -10.39 15.40 -7.92
C PRO A 38 -11.88 15.17 -7.60
N LEU A 39 -12.20 14.69 -6.39
CA LEU A 39 -13.56 14.61 -5.85
C LEU A 39 -13.59 14.96 -4.37
N PRO A 40 -14.75 15.41 -3.86
CA PRO A 40 -15.02 15.45 -2.43
C PRO A 40 -14.76 14.07 -1.80
N GLY A 41 -13.71 13.97 -0.97
CA GLY A 41 -13.35 12.73 -0.27
C GLY A 41 -12.55 11.71 -1.09
N GLY A 42 -12.24 11.99 -2.35
CA GLY A 42 -11.46 11.11 -3.22
C GLY A 42 -9.97 11.41 -3.17
N LYS A 43 -9.16 10.50 -2.62
CA LYS A 43 -7.69 10.55 -2.71
C LYS A 43 -7.20 9.73 -3.91
N ILE A 44 -6.10 10.16 -4.51
CA ILE A 44 -5.41 9.48 -5.62
C ILE A 44 -4.84 8.12 -5.17
N GLY A 45 -4.49 7.97 -3.89
CA GLY A 45 -3.91 6.76 -3.32
C GLY A 45 -2.38 6.69 -3.40
N LEU A 46 -1.67 7.80 -3.56
CA LEU A 46 -0.19 7.84 -3.63
C LEU A 46 0.47 7.09 -2.46
N SER A 47 -0.11 7.23 -1.27
CA SER A 47 0.35 6.54 -0.06
C SER A 47 0.31 4.99 -0.14
N GLN A 48 -0.46 4.41 -1.07
CA GLN A 48 -0.55 2.96 -1.29
C GLN A 48 0.72 2.36 -1.91
N VAL A 49 1.59 3.17 -2.53
CA VAL A 49 2.87 2.71 -3.09
C VAL A 49 3.67 1.93 -2.05
N ALA A 50 3.72 2.42 -0.80
CA ALA A 50 4.45 1.77 0.29
C ALA A 50 3.88 0.38 0.64
N THR A 51 2.56 0.23 0.65
CA THR A 51 1.87 -1.04 0.95
C THR A 51 2.11 -2.08 -0.13
N ILE A 52 1.99 -1.69 -1.40
CA ILE A 52 2.25 -2.60 -2.53
C ILE A 52 3.74 -2.95 -2.55
N PHE A 53 4.62 -1.99 -2.36
CA PHE A 53 6.06 -2.25 -2.29
C PHE A 53 6.41 -3.26 -1.18
N ALA A 54 5.87 -3.08 0.04
CA ALA A 54 6.03 -4.02 1.14
C ALA A 54 5.46 -5.41 0.83
N LEU A 55 4.31 -5.48 0.15
CA LEU A 55 3.70 -6.74 -0.29
C LEU A 55 4.62 -7.54 -1.22
N TYR A 56 5.26 -6.86 -2.17
CA TYR A 56 6.14 -7.51 -3.15
C TYR A 56 7.52 -7.87 -2.59
N LEU A 57 8.06 -7.11 -1.64
CA LEU A 57 9.34 -7.43 -1.00
C LEU A 57 9.24 -8.46 0.12
N PHE A 58 8.26 -8.30 1.02
CA PHE A 58 8.23 -9.04 2.30
C PHE A 58 6.96 -9.86 2.50
N GLY A 59 6.03 -9.79 1.55
CA GLY A 59 4.77 -10.54 1.59
C GLY A 59 3.67 -9.87 2.40
N LEU A 60 2.56 -10.60 2.52
CA LEU A 60 1.30 -10.09 3.06
C LEU A 60 1.37 -9.58 4.50
N PRO A 61 2.03 -10.27 5.46
CA PRO A 61 2.09 -9.78 6.85
C PRO A 61 2.76 -8.42 6.98
N SER A 62 3.83 -8.19 6.21
CA SER A 62 4.55 -6.92 6.19
C SER A 62 3.74 -5.81 5.52
N ALA A 63 2.99 -6.13 4.46
CA ALA A 63 2.07 -5.17 3.86
C ALA A 63 0.99 -4.71 4.86
N PHE A 64 0.45 -5.65 5.65
CA PHE A 64 -0.50 -5.33 6.73
C PHE A 64 0.11 -4.45 7.82
N ALA A 65 1.35 -4.73 8.24
CA ALA A 65 2.03 -3.87 9.21
C ALA A 65 2.16 -2.43 8.68
N VAL A 66 2.60 -2.27 7.43
CA VAL A 66 2.78 -0.94 6.81
C VAL A 66 1.44 -0.20 6.67
N ILE A 67 0.39 -0.84 6.13
CA ILE A 67 -0.91 -0.18 5.93
C ILE A 67 -1.56 0.23 7.25
N LEU A 68 -1.55 -0.64 8.27
CA LEU A 68 -2.18 -0.37 9.56
C LEU A 68 -1.45 0.74 10.31
N MET A 69 -0.11 0.67 10.38
CA MET A 69 0.70 1.72 11.04
C MET A 69 0.54 3.04 10.31
N ARG A 70 0.53 3.04 8.97
CA ARG A 70 0.31 4.27 8.19
C ARG A 70 -1.05 4.88 8.45
N ILE A 71 -2.13 4.09 8.44
CA ILE A 71 -3.50 4.59 8.70
C ILE A 71 -3.58 5.16 10.13
N PHE A 72 -3.01 4.46 11.12
CA PHE A 72 -3.00 4.94 12.49
C PHE A 72 -2.26 6.29 12.63
N ILE A 73 -1.02 6.36 12.14
CA ILE A 73 -0.20 7.58 12.21
C ILE A 73 -0.86 8.73 11.45
N THR A 74 -1.30 8.50 10.21
CA THR A 74 -1.94 9.55 9.40
C THR A 74 -3.24 10.06 10.03
N SER A 75 -4.02 9.19 10.65
CA SER A 75 -5.27 9.59 11.29
C SER A 75 -5.04 10.39 12.57
N LEU A 76 -3.97 10.05 13.32
CA LEU A 76 -3.53 10.84 14.46
C LEU A 76 -3.03 12.22 14.02
N LEU A 77 -2.20 12.29 12.98
CA LEU A 77 -1.65 13.55 12.45
C LEU A 77 -2.74 14.48 11.89
N MET A 78 -3.75 13.92 11.22
CA MET A 78 -4.85 14.70 10.65
C MET A 78 -5.97 15.00 11.66
N GLY A 79 -5.90 14.48 12.89
CA GLY A 79 -6.99 14.60 13.87
C GLY A 79 -8.29 13.91 13.44
N THR A 80 -8.19 12.87 12.61
CA THR A 80 -9.35 12.12 12.06
C THR A 80 -9.55 10.76 12.73
N MET A 81 -8.82 10.50 13.82
CA MET A 81 -8.94 9.27 14.59
C MET A 81 -10.39 9.09 15.07
N LEU A 82 -10.95 7.88 14.89
CA LEU A 82 -12.35 7.53 15.19
C LEU A 82 -13.45 8.24 14.37
N ASN A 83 -13.09 9.05 13.37
CA ASN A 83 -14.05 9.61 12.42
C ASN A 83 -14.37 8.59 11.30
N PRO A 84 -15.51 8.69 10.58
CA PRO A 84 -15.76 7.99 9.32
C PRO A 84 -14.55 7.87 8.38
N ILE A 85 -13.72 8.92 8.25
CA ILE A 85 -12.52 8.89 7.41
C ILE A 85 -11.55 7.77 7.82
N PHE A 86 -11.35 7.57 9.14
CA PHE A 86 -10.52 6.49 9.67
C PHE A 86 -11.13 5.13 9.35
N ILE A 87 -12.44 4.97 9.52
CA ILE A 87 -13.13 3.70 9.26
C ILE A 87 -13.04 3.34 7.77
N PHE A 88 -13.25 4.32 6.88
CA PHE A 88 -13.09 4.14 5.44
C PHE A 88 -11.65 3.76 5.07
N ALA A 89 -10.65 4.44 5.64
CA ALA A 89 -9.25 4.12 5.38
C ALA A 89 -8.89 2.71 5.86
N LEU A 90 -9.35 2.32 7.06
CA LEU A 90 -9.09 1.01 7.66
C LEU A 90 -9.75 -0.12 6.87
N ALA A 91 -11.05 -0.02 6.59
CA ALA A 91 -11.79 -1.03 5.85
C ALA A 91 -11.23 -1.19 4.42
N GLY A 92 -11.08 -0.07 3.70
CA GLY A 92 -10.50 -0.07 2.36
C GLY A 92 -9.09 -0.65 2.34
N GLY A 93 -8.24 -0.23 3.28
CA GLY A 93 -6.85 -0.69 3.38
C GLY A 93 -6.75 -2.19 3.66
N ILE A 94 -7.58 -2.73 4.56
CA ILE A 94 -7.59 -4.16 4.89
C ILE A 94 -8.05 -4.99 3.69
N VAL A 95 -9.22 -4.68 3.12
CA VAL A 95 -9.80 -5.46 2.01
C VAL A 95 -8.91 -5.39 0.77
N SER A 96 -8.38 -4.21 0.45
CA SER A 96 -7.45 -4.01 -0.66
C SER A 96 -6.18 -4.82 -0.50
N THR A 97 -5.53 -4.74 0.67
CA THR A 97 -4.29 -5.47 0.96
C THR A 97 -4.51 -6.98 0.93
N LEU A 98 -5.62 -7.45 1.50
CA LEU A 98 -6.00 -8.85 1.47
C LEU A 98 -6.22 -9.34 0.04
N THR A 99 -6.99 -8.59 -0.76
CA THR A 99 -7.25 -8.89 -2.17
C THR A 99 -5.93 -9.03 -2.93
N MET A 100 -5.05 -8.02 -2.83
CA MET A 100 -3.77 -8.04 -3.53
C MET A 100 -2.87 -9.21 -3.10
N GLY A 101 -2.91 -9.58 -1.82
CA GLY A 101 -2.18 -10.73 -1.28
C GLY A 101 -2.71 -12.07 -1.78
N LEU A 102 -4.03 -12.25 -1.78
CA LEU A 102 -4.68 -13.47 -2.25
C LEU A 102 -4.49 -13.64 -3.75
N VAL A 103 -4.72 -12.59 -4.54
CA VAL A 103 -4.54 -12.63 -5.99
C VAL A 103 -3.09 -12.93 -6.34
N ARG A 104 -2.11 -12.31 -5.67
CA ARG A 104 -0.70 -12.64 -5.88
C ARG A 104 -0.37 -14.11 -5.53
N ARG A 105 -1.03 -14.69 -4.54
CA ARG A 105 -0.79 -16.07 -4.11
C ARG A 105 -1.41 -17.11 -5.06
N TYR A 106 -2.60 -16.83 -5.58
CA TYR A 106 -3.40 -17.81 -6.33
C TYR A 106 -3.45 -17.56 -7.84
N VAL A 107 -3.11 -16.35 -8.30
CA VAL A 107 -3.12 -15.98 -9.72
C VAL A 107 -1.68 -15.76 -10.19
N GLY A 108 -1.08 -16.80 -10.77
CA GLY A 108 0.34 -16.81 -11.14
C GLY A 108 0.75 -15.83 -12.26
N ALA A 109 -0.20 -15.32 -13.04
CA ALA A 109 0.07 -14.46 -14.19
C ALA A 109 -0.19 -12.96 -13.93
N ILE A 110 -0.51 -12.55 -12.70
CA ILE A 110 -0.84 -11.16 -12.44
C ILE A 110 0.40 -10.25 -12.42
N THR A 111 0.32 -9.13 -13.16
CA THR A 111 1.38 -8.12 -13.15
C THR A 111 1.26 -7.20 -11.94
N ILE A 112 2.36 -6.50 -11.58
CA ILE A 112 2.35 -5.49 -10.50
C ILE A 112 1.29 -4.42 -10.78
N LEU A 113 1.16 -3.98 -12.03
CA LEU A 113 0.17 -2.99 -12.46
C LEU A 113 -1.25 -3.53 -12.29
N GLY A 114 -1.52 -4.75 -12.76
CA GLY A 114 -2.85 -5.37 -12.60
C GLY A 114 -3.23 -5.57 -11.14
N ASN A 115 -2.28 -6.01 -10.31
CA ASN A 115 -2.52 -6.20 -8.88
C ASN A 115 -2.80 -4.84 -8.18
N SER A 116 -2.08 -3.79 -8.57
CA SER A 116 -2.29 -2.43 -8.07
C SER A 116 -3.66 -1.88 -8.47
N VAL A 117 -4.09 -2.09 -9.71
CA VAL A 117 -5.44 -1.72 -10.18
C VAL A 117 -6.52 -2.47 -9.40
N LEU A 118 -6.38 -3.78 -9.19
CA LEU A 118 -7.31 -4.55 -8.35
C LEU A 118 -7.34 -4.02 -6.92
N GLY A 119 -6.19 -3.69 -6.35
CA GLY A 119 -6.10 -3.06 -5.04
C GLY A 119 -6.84 -1.72 -4.98
N ALA A 120 -6.64 -0.85 -5.95
CA ALA A 120 -7.31 0.46 -6.01
C ALA A 120 -8.83 0.34 -6.21
N LEU A 121 -9.28 -0.64 -7.00
CA LEU A 121 -10.71 -0.93 -7.19
C LEU A 121 -11.35 -1.44 -5.91
N THR A 122 -10.76 -2.47 -5.28
CA THR A 122 -11.33 -3.04 -4.05
C THR A 122 -11.24 -2.10 -2.86
N HIS A 123 -10.21 -1.24 -2.79
CA HIS A 123 -10.11 -0.19 -1.78
C HIS A 123 -11.31 0.77 -1.87
N ASN A 124 -11.51 1.37 -3.05
CA ASN A 124 -12.57 2.36 -3.25
C ASN A 124 -13.97 1.73 -3.19
N ALA A 125 -14.15 0.53 -3.74
CA ALA A 125 -15.40 -0.22 -3.62
C ALA A 125 -15.75 -0.50 -2.15
N THR A 126 -14.76 -0.92 -1.35
CA THR A 126 -14.98 -1.15 0.10
C THR A 126 -15.37 0.14 0.81
N GLN A 127 -14.69 1.25 0.53
CA GLN A 127 -15.05 2.55 1.12
C GLN A 127 -16.48 2.97 0.77
N LEU A 128 -16.88 2.79 -0.49
CA LEU A 128 -18.25 3.09 -0.94
C LEU A 128 -19.28 2.20 -0.24
N VAL A 129 -19.02 0.90 -0.15
CA VAL A 129 -19.91 -0.05 0.55
C VAL A 129 -20.02 0.29 2.03
N VAL A 130 -18.91 0.61 2.71
CA VAL A 130 -18.93 1.00 4.12
C VAL A 130 -19.66 2.33 4.30
N ALA A 131 -19.46 3.31 3.41
CA ALA A 131 -20.19 4.57 3.43
C ALA A 131 -21.71 4.34 3.29
N TYR A 132 -22.13 3.46 2.37
CA TYR A 132 -23.52 3.08 2.21
C TYR A 132 -24.10 2.37 3.45
N VAL A 133 -23.42 1.33 3.94
CA VAL A 133 -23.93 0.45 5.00
C VAL A 133 -23.95 1.12 6.36
N VAL A 134 -22.99 2.01 6.65
CA VAL A 134 -22.79 2.55 8.02
C VAL A 134 -23.30 3.98 8.18
N TYR A 135 -23.33 4.78 7.11
CA TYR A 135 -23.55 6.23 7.24
C TYR A 135 -24.69 6.77 6.38
N ILE A 136 -24.70 6.44 5.08
CA ILE A 136 -25.56 7.10 4.10
C ILE A 136 -26.90 6.36 4.01
N HIS A 137 -26.90 5.05 3.77
CA HIS A 137 -28.13 4.23 3.60
C HIS A 137 -29.01 4.60 2.40
N GLN A 138 -28.60 5.51 1.51
CA GLN A 138 -29.24 5.78 0.23
C GLN A 138 -28.50 5.11 -0.92
N SER A 139 -29.25 4.48 -1.83
CA SER A 139 -28.69 3.77 -2.99
C SER A 139 -28.11 4.72 -4.05
N GLU A 140 -28.44 6.01 -4.03
CA GLU A 140 -27.89 6.99 -5.00
C GLU A 140 -26.37 7.11 -4.91
N ILE A 141 -25.77 6.76 -3.77
CA ILE A 141 -24.32 6.76 -3.60
C ILE A 141 -23.61 5.86 -4.62
N PHE A 142 -24.27 4.79 -5.11
CA PHE A 142 -23.70 3.90 -6.11
C PHE A 142 -23.62 4.53 -7.51
N TRP A 143 -24.22 5.68 -7.75
CA TRP A 143 -23.99 6.46 -8.97
C TRP A 143 -22.56 7.00 -9.06
N LEU A 144 -21.78 6.97 -7.97
CA LEU A 144 -20.34 7.26 -8.01
C LEU A 144 -19.51 6.10 -8.59
N LEU A 145 -20.06 4.89 -8.74
CA LEU A 145 -19.30 3.71 -9.19
C LEU A 145 -18.56 3.92 -10.52
N PRO A 146 -19.17 4.45 -11.60
CA PRO A 146 -18.48 4.62 -12.87
C PRO A 146 -17.26 5.53 -12.72
N TYR A 147 -17.41 6.60 -11.94
CA TYR A 147 -16.34 7.54 -11.69
C TYR A 147 -15.23 6.93 -10.81
N LEU A 148 -15.61 6.19 -9.76
CA LEU A 148 -14.66 5.50 -8.89
C LEU A 148 -13.84 4.46 -9.66
N ILE A 149 -14.45 3.72 -10.59
CA ILE A 149 -13.73 2.77 -11.44
C ILE A 149 -12.67 3.48 -12.29
N LEU A 150 -13.02 4.61 -12.91
CA LEU A 150 -12.08 5.39 -13.73
C LEU A 150 -10.91 5.93 -12.91
N ILE A 151 -11.19 6.51 -11.73
CA ILE A 151 -10.13 6.96 -10.82
C ILE A 151 -9.28 5.79 -10.34
N SER A 152 -9.89 4.69 -9.88
CA SER A 152 -9.17 3.51 -9.41
C SER A 152 -8.26 2.92 -10.49
N LEU A 153 -8.70 2.94 -11.75
CA LEU A 153 -7.88 2.50 -12.86
C LEU A 153 -6.66 3.40 -13.06
N ALA A 154 -6.87 4.73 -13.16
CA ALA A 154 -5.79 5.69 -13.34
C ALA A 154 -4.80 5.68 -12.17
N ALA A 155 -5.32 5.74 -10.94
CA ALA A 155 -4.56 5.64 -9.71
C ALA A 155 -3.79 4.32 -9.65
N GLY A 156 -4.48 3.19 -9.85
CA GLY A 156 -3.90 1.86 -9.77
C GLY A 156 -2.77 1.66 -10.77
N LEU A 157 -2.91 2.14 -12.00
CA LEU A 157 -1.85 2.11 -13.01
C LEU A 157 -0.65 2.97 -12.60
N GLY A 158 -0.90 4.21 -12.15
CA GLY A 158 0.17 5.12 -11.71
C GLY A 158 0.95 4.57 -10.51
N ILE A 159 0.25 4.14 -9.47
CA ILE A 159 0.83 3.52 -8.27
C ILE A 159 1.61 2.26 -8.65
N GLY A 160 1.02 1.39 -9.49
CA GLY A 160 1.65 0.15 -9.93
C GLY A 160 2.93 0.38 -10.73
N LEU A 161 2.95 1.41 -11.59
CA LEU A 161 4.13 1.82 -12.34
C LEU A 161 5.23 2.32 -11.40
N VAL A 162 4.90 3.22 -10.46
CA VAL A 162 5.85 3.73 -9.47
C VAL A 162 6.43 2.59 -8.63
N THR A 163 5.59 1.68 -8.13
CA THR A 163 6.05 0.52 -7.36
C THR A 163 6.97 -0.38 -8.18
N ARG A 164 6.66 -0.64 -9.45
CA ARG A 164 7.52 -1.43 -10.35
C ARG A 164 8.90 -0.78 -10.53
N LEU A 165 8.94 0.54 -10.73
CA LEU A 165 10.20 1.28 -10.89
C LEU A 165 11.04 1.26 -9.61
N LEU A 166 10.40 1.46 -8.46
CA LEU A 166 11.07 1.38 -7.16
C LEU A 166 11.65 -0.01 -6.91
N LEU A 167 10.89 -1.07 -7.20
CA LEU A 167 11.36 -2.45 -7.04
C LEU A 167 12.55 -2.74 -7.94
N ALA A 168 12.50 -2.32 -9.21
CA ALA A 168 13.62 -2.47 -10.13
C ALA A 168 14.89 -1.79 -9.59
N ARG A 169 14.79 -0.56 -9.09
CA ARG A 169 15.93 0.15 -8.48
C ARG A 169 16.44 -0.52 -7.20
N TYR A 170 15.54 -1.02 -6.36
CA TYR A 170 15.91 -1.74 -5.14
C TYR A 170 16.74 -2.98 -5.44
N PHE A 171 16.33 -3.78 -6.43
CA PHE A 171 17.09 -4.97 -6.84
C PHE A 171 18.44 -4.61 -7.49
N VAL A 172 18.49 -3.56 -8.32
CA VAL A 172 19.76 -3.09 -8.91
C VAL A 172 20.74 -2.59 -7.84
N MET A 173 20.28 -1.92 -6.79
CA MET A 173 21.16 -1.40 -5.73
C MET A 173 21.74 -2.49 -4.83
N ILE A 174 21.00 -3.60 -4.65
CA ILE A 174 21.44 -4.73 -3.81
C ILE A 174 22.25 -5.76 -4.60
N SER A 175 22.01 -5.89 -5.91
CA SER A 175 22.75 -6.79 -6.80
C SER A 175 24.28 -6.64 -6.78
N PRO A 176 24.91 -5.45 -6.72
CA PRO A 176 26.37 -5.32 -6.78
C PRO A 176 27.09 -5.69 -5.48
N HIS A 177 26.42 -5.66 -4.32
CA HIS A 177 27.06 -5.96 -3.04
C HIS A 177 27.18 -7.46 -2.75
N TYR A 178 26.39 -8.31 -3.43
CA TYR A 178 26.48 -9.77 -3.26
C TYR A 178 27.61 -10.40 -4.09
N SER A 179 27.94 -9.80 -5.24
CA SER A 179 28.98 -10.30 -6.14
C SER A 179 30.39 -10.14 -5.55
N LEU A 180 30.61 -9.13 -4.72
CA LEU A 180 31.94 -8.83 -4.14
C LEU A 180 32.23 -9.63 -2.87
N GLU A 181 31.21 -9.99 -2.09
CA GLU A 181 31.37 -10.89 -0.93
C GLU A 181 31.56 -12.36 -1.33
N ALA A 182 31.09 -12.76 -2.53
CA ALA A 182 31.28 -14.10 -3.07
C ALA A 182 32.68 -14.34 -3.66
N GLU A 183 33.34 -13.29 -4.18
CA GLU A 183 34.70 -13.37 -4.72
C GLU A 183 35.79 -13.12 -3.67
N GLY A 184 35.48 -12.46 -2.54
CA GLY A 184 36.46 -12.16 -1.48
C GLY A 184 36.74 -13.30 -0.49
N ASN A 185 36.13 -14.47 -0.66
CA ASN A 185 36.22 -15.61 0.26
C ASN A 185 36.60 -16.94 -0.46
N GLY A 186 37.21 -16.83 -1.65
CA GLY A 186 37.75 -17.94 -2.43
C GLY A 186 39.27 -18.03 -2.34
#